data_AF-A0AA86V2J3-F1
#
_entry.id   AF-A0AA86V2J3-F1
#
_cell.length_a   1.000
_cell.length_b   1.000
_cell.length_c   1.000
_cell.angle_alpha   90.00
_cell.angle_beta   90.00
_cell.angle_gamma   90.00
#
_symmetry.space_group_name_H-M   'P 1'
#
loop_
_entity.id
_entity.type
_entity.pdbx_description
1 polymer ?
#
loop_
_entity_poly.entity_id
_entity_poly.type
_entity_poly.pdbx_seq_one_letter_code
_entity_poly.pdbx_strand_id
1 'polypeptide(L)'
;MLNAPVYECLHEMFRDIPSIREPGKSVAQEITDFNEVMKTHANSRVVDLYGCRLDVDTMGFTHRDRMQLLALTEADEDKMGTSIISDWFSPEFFKTNFWWMWATTFAFQPWHSAAELKRYMVRFMHEFPRIETLAGVERTPMSQYDSLIFPLQKWLEAHNVAVDFGCTVEDVQMDEANHKLTAKTICKGWKEMHCITESIGFTVYLKRFDDRFIHVRFLERTSQVRLFVTKELLSLGQTCRKTRRFGKCQAVYCESSGISLAIVHCYHEKQRLIPGFH
;
A
#
# COMPACT_ATOMS: atom_id res chain seq x y z
N MET A 1 -4.58 -6.75 -13.14
CA MET A 1 -5.09 -7.70 -14.15
C MET A 1 -5.21 -9.04 -13.45
N LEU A 2 -6.35 -9.72 -13.59
CA LEU A 2 -6.53 -11.08 -13.08
C LEU A 2 -6.49 -12.07 -14.25
N ASN A 3 -6.28 -13.35 -13.94
CA ASN A 3 -6.29 -14.44 -14.91
C ASN A 3 -6.75 -15.71 -14.21
N ALA A 4 -7.97 -16.18 -14.50
CA ALA A 4 -8.56 -17.31 -13.78
C ALA A 4 -7.68 -18.57 -13.70
N PRO A 5 -7.01 -19.02 -14.79
CA PRO A 5 -6.12 -20.18 -14.73
C PRO A 5 -4.87 -19.99 -13.85
N VAL A 6 -4.55 -18.76 -13.47
CA VAL A 6 -3.31 -18.44 -12.74
C VAL A 6 -3.55 -18.09 -11.28
N TYR A 7 -4.63 -17.37 -11.00
CA TYR A 7 -4.87 -16.77 -9.69
C TYR A 7 -5.68 -17.71 -8.77
N GLU A 8 -5.38 -19.01 -8.79
CA GLU A 8 -6.14 -20.07 -8.09
C GLU A 8 -6.35 -19.76 -6.61
N CYS A 9 -5.29 -19.41 -5.87
CA CYS A 9 -5.39 -19.09 -4.43
C CYS A 9 -6.24 -17.85 -4.18
N LEU A 10 -6.20 -16.86 -5.07
CA LEU A 10 -7.02 -15.66 -4.95
C LEU A 10 -8.49 -16.00 -5.15
N HIS A 11 -8.82 -16.73 -6.22
CA HIS A 11 -10.20 -17.16 -6.48
C HIS A 11 -10.71 -18.04 -5.34
N GLU A 12 -9.90 -18.95 -4.84
CA GLU A 12 -10.23 -19.79 -3.70
C GLU A 12 -10.56 -18.98 -2.45
N MET A 13 -9.69 -18.07 -2.04
CA MET A 13 -9.92 -17.23 -0.87
C MET A 13 -11.20 -16.38 -1.02
N PHE A 14 -11.44 -15.80 -2.19
CA PHE A 14 -12.60 -14.93 -2.44
C PHE A 14 -13.90 -15.70 -2.67
N ARG A 15 -13.91 -17.04 -2.68
CA ARG A 15 -15.16 -17.83 -2.61
C ARG A 15 -15.87 -17.66 -1.27
N ASP A 16 -15.11 -17.47 -0.20
CA ASP A 16 -15.66 -17.38 1.16
C ASP A 16 -15.98 -15.94 1.59
N ILE A 17 -15.54 -14.96 0.79
CA ILE A 17 -15.80 -13.53 1.05
C ILE A 17 -17.11 -13.14 0.34
N PRO A 18 -18.16 -12.73 1.07
CA PRO A 18 -19.42 -12.28 0.49
C PRO A 18 -19.23 -10.99 -0.32
N SER A 19 -19.93 -10.88 -1.45
CA SER A 19 -20.05 -9.62 -2.17
C SER A 19 -20.83 -8.61 -1.32
N ILE A 20 -20.35 -7.36 -1.32
CA ILE A 20 -21.08 -6.23 -0.72
C ILE A 20 -22.21 -5.76 -1.64
N ARG A 21 -22.05 -5.92 -2.96
CA ARG A 21 -22.95 -5.36 -3.97
C ARG A 21 -24.07 -6.32 -4.35
N GLU A 22 -23.79 -7.62 -4.35
CA GLU A 22 -24.72 -8.66 -4.78
C GLU A 22 -25.02 -9.62 -3.61
N PRO A 23 -26.13 -9.39 -2.88
CA PRO A 23 -26.51 -10.25 -1.76
C PRO A 23 -26.64 -11.72 -2.18
N GLY A 24 -26.01 -12.62 -1.42
CA GLY A 24 -26.04 -14.06 -1.67
C GLY A 24 -24.94 -14.57 -2.63
N LYS A 25 -24.10 -13.69 -3.19
CA LYS A 25 -22.93 -14.07 -3.98
C LYS A 25 -21.64 -13.85 -3.21
N SER A 26 -20.59 -14.57 -3.61
CA SER A 26 -19.22 -14.29 -3.19
C SER A 26 -18.55 -13.30 -4.13
N VAL A 27 -17.46 -12.68 -3.69
CA VAL A 27 -16.61 -11.82 -4.52
C VAL A 27 -16.07 -12.58 -5.73
N ALA A 28 -15.69 -13.85 -5.56
CA ALA A 28 -15.24 -14.69 -6.69
C ALA A 28 -16.34 -14.89 -7.74
N GLN A 29 -17.60 -15.08 -7.32
CA GLN A 29 -18.72 -15.21 -8.24
C GLN A 29 -19.02 -13.89 -8.95
N GLU A 30 -19.00 -12.77 -8.24
CA GLU A 30 -19.19 -11.43 -8.82
C GLU A 30 -18.15 -11.15 -9.94
N ILE A 31 -16.88 -11.52 -9.72
CA ILE A 31 -15.83 -11.38 -10.74
C ILE A 31 -16.11 -12.30 -11.93
N THR A 32 -16.51 -13.55 -11.69
CA THR A 32 -16.80 -14.51 -12.75
C THR A 32 -17.96 -14.03 -13.63
N ASP A 33 -19.10 -13.70 -13.02
CA ASP A 33 -20.30 -13.21 -13.70
C ASP A 33 -20.01 -11.96 -14.53
N PHE A 34 -19.20 -11.04 -13.98
CA PHE A 34 -18.80 -9.83 -14.70
C PHE A 34 -18.01 -10.15 -15.97
N ASN A 35 -17.04 -11.07 -15.90
CA ASN A 35 -16.22 -11.44 -17.06
C ASN A 35 -16.92 -12.41 -18.02
N GLU A 36 -18.02 -13.04 -17.62
CA GLU A 36 -18.92 -13.75 -18.54
C GLU A 36 -19.61 -12.79 -19.51
N VAL A 37 -20.03 -11.62 -19.02
CA VAL A 37 -20.69 -10.58 -19.82
C VAL A 37 -19.68 -9.66 -20.52
N MET A 38 -18.66 -9.20 -19.79
CA MET A 38 -17.70 -8.19 -20.26
C MET A 38 -16.40 -8.86 -20.72
N LYS A 39 -16.35 -9.24 -22.00
CA LYS A 39 -15.17 -9.88 -22.61
C LYS A 39 -14.10 -8.84 -22.95
N THR A 40 -12.87 -9.06 -22.46
CA THR A 40 -11.71 -8.25 -22.82
C THR A 40 -11.27 -8.55 -24.26
N HIS A 41 -11.13 -7.50 -25.09
CA HIS A 41 -10.49 -7.60 -26.40
C HIS A 41 -9.87 -6.26 -26.79
N ALA A 42 -8.55 -6.20 -26.84
CA ALA A 42 -7.80 -5.03 -27.28
C ALA A 42 -7.82 -4.91 -28.80
N ASN A 43 -8.36 -3.80 -29.32
CA ASN A 43 -8.42 -3.54 -30.76
C ASN A 43 -7.17 -2.85 -31.30
N SER A 44 -6.46 -2.10 -30.45
CA SER A 44 -5.25 -1.34 -30.79
C SER A 44 -4.24 -1.47 -29.65
N ARG A 45 -3.54 -2.62 -29.58
CA ARG A 45 -2.64 -2.95 -28.47
C ARG A 45 -1.33 -2.17 -28.49
N VAL A 46 -0.82 -1.86 -29.68
CA VAL A 46 0.41 -1.08 -29.90
C VAL A 46 0.11 -0.03 -30.97
N VAL A 47 0.56 1.20 -30.71
CA VAL A 47 0.43 2.34 -31.61
C VAL A 47 1.80 2.98 -31.83
N ASP A 48 2.03 3.53 -33.01
CA ASP A 48 3.27 4.24 -33.33
C ASP A 48 3.25 5.71 -32.86
N LEU A 49 4.31 6.46 -33.19
CA LEU A 49 4.46 7.88 -32.85
C LEU A 49 3.37 8.77 -33.45
N TYR A 50 2.71 8.33 -34.53
CA TYR A 50 1.66 9.07 -35.22
C TYR A 50 0.25 8.63 -34.78
N GLY A 51 0.15 7.72 -33.81
CA GLY A 51 -1.12 7.18 -33.33
C GLY A 51 -1.74 6.12 -34.24
N CYS A 52 -0.99 5.61 -35.22
CA CYS A 52 -1.44 4.54 -36.10
C CYS A 52 -1.32 3.19 -35.38
N ARG A 53 -2.34 2.34 -35.51
CA ARG A 53 -2.30 0.96 -35.01
C ARG A 53 -1.20 0.19 -35.74
N LEU A 54 -0.34 -0.47 -34.98
CA LEU A 54 0.61 -1.45 -35.52
C LEU A 54 -0.05 -2.83 -35.64
N ASP A 55 0.32 -3.54 -36.70
CA ASP A 55 0.02 -4.96 -36.84
C ASP A 55 0.91 -5.77 -35.88
N VAL A 56 0.26 -6.44 -34.93
CA VAL A 56 0.87 -7.24 -33.88
C VAL A 56 0.38 -8.69 -33.90
N ASP A 57 -0.25 -9.12 -35.00
CA ASP A 57 -0.72 -10.50 -35.18
C ASP A 57 0.46 -11.48 -35.15
N THR A 58 1.66 -11.00 -35.47
CA THR A 58 2.91 -11.74 -35.29
C THR A 58 3.77 -11.12 -34.18
N MET A 59 4.46 -11.99 -33.45
CA MET A 59 5.36 -11.62 -32.34
C MET A 59 6.61 -10.85 -32.78
N GLY A 60 6.95 -10.86 -34.08
CA GLY A 60 8.15 -10.22 -34.61
C GLY A 60 9.46 -10.96 -34.30
N PHE A 61 9.41 -12.25 -33.92
CA PHE A 61 10.62 -13.01 -33.59
C PHE A 61 11.43 -13.47 -34.80
N THR A 62 12.74 -13.28 -34.73
CA THR A 62 13.72 -14.02 -35.53
C THR A 62 13.94 -15.43 -34.99
N HIS A 63 14.62 -16.29 -35.76
CA HIS A 63 15.04 -17.62 -35.26
C HIS A 63 15.93 -17.50 -34.02
N ARG A 64 16.80 -16.48 -33.95
CA ARG A 64 17.66 -16.23 -32.79
C ARG A 64 16.84 -15.93 -31.54
N ASP A 65 15.82 -15.08 -31.66
CA ASP A 65 14.97 -14.71 -30.53
C ASP A 65 14.25 -15.94 -29.95
N ARG A 66 13.75 -16.82 -30.82
CA ARG A 66 13.12 -18.09 -30.40
C ARG A 66 14.09 -18.98 -29.63
N MET A 67 15.33 -19.09 -30.10
CA MET A 67 16.36 -19.86 -29.39
C MET A 67 16.78 -19.22 -28.07
N GLN A 68 16.81 -17.89 -27.99
CA GLN A 68 17.09 -17.16 -26.74
C GLN A 68 15.96 -17.33 -25.72
N LEU A 69 14.70 -17.28 -26.17
CA LEU A 69 13.54 -17.57 -25.32
C LEU A 69 13.58 -19.01 -24.80
N LEU A 70 13.85 -19.99 -25.66
CA LEU A 70 14.00 -21.38 -25.26
C LEU A 70 15.13 -21.56 -24.25
N ALA A 71 16.28 -20.92 -24.49
CA ALA A 71 17.41 -20.96 -23.57
C ALA A 71 17.05 -20.37 -22.20
N LEU A 72 16.28 -19.28 -22.15
CA LEU A 72 15.80 -18.71 -20.90
C LEU A 72 14.81 -19.64 -20.18
N THR A 73 13.84 -20.23 -20.90
CA THR A 73 12.82 -21.09 -20.29
C THR A 73 13.40 -22.38 -19.73
N GLU A 74 14.44 -22.92 -20.37
CA GLU A 74 15.14 -24.15 -19.94
C GLU A 74 16.29 -23.89 -18.96
N ALA A 75 16.67 -22.63 -18.72
CA ALA A 75 17.76 -22.29 -17.81
C ALA A 75 17.47 -22.79 -16.40
N ASP A 76 18.47 -23.32 -15.70
CA ASP A 76 18.34 -23.70 -14.29
C ASP A 76 18.27 -22.44 -13.41
N GLU A 77 17.16 -22.26 -12.69
CA GLU A 77 16.91 -21.04 -11.92
C GLU A 77 17.94 -20.83 -10.81
N ASP A 78 18.42 -21.91 -10.18
CA ASP A 78 19.46 -21.88 -9.15
C ASP A 78 20.79 -21.33 -9.69
N LYS A 79 21.01 -21.43 -11.01
CA LYS A 79 22.21 -20.97 -11.70
C LYS A 79 22.06 -19.58 -12.33
N MET A 80 20.85 -18.99 -12.29
CA MET A 80 20.59 -17.67 -12.90
C MET A 80 21.12 -16.51 -12.06
N GLY A 81 21.34 -16.71 -10.75
CA GLY A 81 21.93 -15.72 -9.85
C GLY A 81 21.27 -14.34 -9.97
N THR A 82 22.09 -13.32 -10.18
CA THR A 82 21.65 -11.92 -10.34
C THR A 82 21.58 -11.47 -11.81
N SER A 83 21.43 -12.42 -12.76
CA SER A 83 21.38 -12.07 -14.18
C SER A 83 20.17 -11.20 -14.53
N ILE A 84 20.40 -10.27 -15.46
CA ILE A 84 19.37 -9.35 -15.95
C ILE A 84 18.87 -9.80 -17.32
N ILE A 85 17.67 -9.37 -17.71
CA ILE A 85 17.05 -9.78 -18.98
C ILE A 85 17.98 -9.49 -20.18
N SER A 86 18.68 -8.36 -20.20
CA SER A 86 19.62 -8.01 -21.29
C SER A 86 20.84 -8.91 -21.41
N ASP A 87 21.16 -9.73 -20.41
CA ASP A 87 22.24 -10.72 -20.52
C ASP A 87 21.84 -11.91 -21.41
N TRP A 88 20.53 -12.15 -21.55
CA TRP A 88 19.97 -13.33 -22.23
C TRP A 88 19.51 -13.03 -23.66
N PHE A 89 19.15 -11.78 -23.97
CA PHE A 89 18.57 -11.39 -25.24
C PHE A 89 19.44 -10.43 -26.03
N SER A 90 19.37 -10.53 -27.36
CA SER A 90 20.05 -9.58 -28.24
C SER A 90 19.35 -8.22 -28.24
N PRO A 91 20.03 -7.11 -28.59
CA PRO A 91 19.40 -5.79 -28.65
C PRO A 91 18.16 -5.71 -29.57
N GLU A 92 18.10 -6.54 -30.62
CA GLU A 92 16.96 -6.58 -31.54
C GLU A 92 15.71 -7.21 -30.92
N PHE A 93 15.85 -8.10 -29.94
CA PHE A 93 14.73 -8.68 -29.21
C PHE A 93 13.85 -7.60 -28.56
N PHE A 94 14.48 -6.53 -28.05
CA PHE A 94 13.80 -5.41 -27.40
C PHE A 94 13.02 -4.49 -28.35
N LYS A 95 13.10 -4.75 -29.66
CA LYS A 95 12.34 -4.06 -30.70
C LYS A 95 11.22 -4.92 -31.28
N THR A 96 11.01 -6.13 -30.75
CA THR A 96 9.96 -7.04 -31.21
C THR A 96 8.59 -6.60 -30.69
N ASN A 97 7.53 -6.90 -31.47
CA ASN A 97 6.15 -6.72 -31.03
C ASN A 97 5.90 -7.44 -29.70
N PHE A 98 6.45 -8.64 -29.55
CA PHE A 98 6.39 -9.39 -28.30
C PHE A 98 6.94 -8.58 -27.12
N TRP A 99 8.16 -8.05 -27.21
CA TRP A 99 8.75 -7.34 -26.09
C TRP A 99 7.94 -6.10 -25.72
N TRP A 100 7.46 -5.34 -26.71
CA TRP A 100 6.60 -4.18 -26.44
C TRP A 100 5.33 -4.57 -25.70
N MET A 101 4.65 -5.63 -26.14
CA MET A 101 3.45 -6.11 -25.46
C MET A 101 3.77 -6.66 -24.07
N TRP A 102 4.78 -7.51 -23.93
CA TRP A 102 5.14 -8.14 -22.66
C TRP A 102 5.60 -7.12 -21.62
N ALA A 103 6.57 -6.28 -22.00
CA ALA A 103 7.16 -5.29 -21.10
C ALA A 103 6.13 -4.26 -20.65
N THR A 104 5.19 -3.85 -21.51
CA THR A 104 4.14 -2.89 -21.12
C THR A 104 2.99 -3.54 -20.34
N THR A 105 2.69 -4.82 -20.55
CA THR A 105 1.67 -5.54 -19.75
C THR A 105 2.15 -5.74 -18.31
N PHE A 106 3.42 -6.12 -18.13
CA PHE A 106 3.97 -6.53 -16.83
C PHE A 106 4.99 -5.54 -16.24
N ALA A 107 5.18 -4.38 -16.88
CA ALA A 107 6.13 -3.34 -16.48
C ALA A 107 7.60 -3.83 -16.37
N PHE A 108 8.01 -4.77 -17.23
CA PHE A 108 9.41 -5.20 -17.29
C PHE A 108 10.31 -4.14 -17.94
N GLN A 109 11.56 -4.08 -17.50
CA GLN A 109 12.65 -3.32 -18.11
C GLN A 109 13.83 -4.26 -18.39
N PRO A 110 14.70 -3.96 -19.37
CA PRO A 110 15.81 -4.86 -19.74
C PRO A 110 16.79 -5.18 -18.59
N TRP A 111 16.89 -4.31 -17.58
CA TRP A 111 17.73 -4.50 -16.39
C TRP A 111 17.01 -5.21 -15.23
N HIS A 112 15.75 -5.62 -15.39
CA HIS A 112 15.06 -6.44 -14.39
C HIS A 112 15.58 -7.88 -14.38
N SER A 113 15.22 -8.62 -13.32
CA SER A 113 15.59 -10.01 -13.11
C SER A 113 15.18 -10.91 -14.28
N ALA A 114 16.15 -11.64 -14.82
CA ALA A 114 15.88 -12.67 -15.84
C ALA A 114 15.11 -13.85 -15.26
N ALA A 115 15.33 -14.20 -13.98
CA ALA A 115 14.60 -15.26 -13.30
C ALA A 115 13.10 -14.94 -13.19
N GLU A 116 12.76 -13.68 -12.92
CA GLU A 116 11.34 -13.25 -12.92
C GLU A 116 10.74 -13.32 -14.32
N LEU A 117 11.46 -12.87 -15.37
CA LEU A 117 10.97 -13.02 -16.73
C LEU A 117 10.70 -14.50 -17.06
N LYS A 118 11.63 -15.41 -16.71
CA LYS A 118 11.45 -16.86 -16.88
C LYS A 118 10.19 -17.36 -16.18
N ARG A 119 9.99 -17.04 -14.90
CA ARG A 119 8.79 -17.44 -14.14
C ARG A 119 7.51 -16.96 -14.83
N TYR A 120 7.52 -15.74 -15.35
CA TYR A 120 6.42 -15.16 -16.11
C TYR A 120 6.16 -15.87 -17.44
N MET A 121 7.21 -16.23 -18.20
CA MET A 121 7.11 -17.02 -19.44
C MET A 121 6.44 -18.37 -19.16
N VAL A 122 6.87 -19.07 -18.11
CA VAL A 122 6.35 -20.39 -17.74
C VAL A 122 4.93 -20.27 -17.18
N ARG A 123 4.68 -19.30 -16.29
CA ARG A 123 3.39 -19.17 -15.59
C ARG A 123 2.24 -18.76 -16.50
N PHE A 124 2.53 -17.92 -17.49
CA PHE A 124 1.56 -17.34 -18.42
C PHE A 124 1.72 -17.84 -19.86
N MET A 125 2.33 -19.00 -20.06
CA MET A 125 2.56 -19.55 -21.41
C MET A 125 1.26 -19.73 -22.21
N HIS A 126 0.14 -20.05 -21.54
CA HIS A 126 -1.19 -20.15 -22.13
C HIS A 126 -1.78 -18.80 -22.59
N GLU A 127 -1.20 -17.69 -22.18
CA GLU A 127 -1.59 -16.34 -22.63
C GLU A 127 -0.84 -15.88 -23.87
N PHE A 128 0.25 -16.56 -24.26
CA PHE A 128 1.03 -16.19 -25.45
C PHE A 128 0.17 -16.03 -26.72
N PRO A 129 -0.76 -16.96 -27.04
CA PRO A 129 -1.59 -16.83 -28.25
C PRO A 129 -2.63 -15.71 -28.21
N ARG A 130 -2.77 -15.01 -27.08
CA ARG A 130 -3.83 -14.02 -26.82
C ARG A 130 -3.27 -12.70 -26.27
N ILE A 131 -1.96 -12.51 -26.30
CA ILE A 131 -1.30 -11.36 -25.66
C ILE A 131 -1.60 -10.04 -26.37
N GLU A 132 -1.83 -10.11 -27.67
CA GLU A 132 -2.19 -8.99 -28.54
C GLU A 132 -3.61 -8.49 -28.25
N THR A 133 -4.54 -9.40 -27.92
CA THR A 133 -5.92 -9.07 -27.58
C THR A 133 -6.16 -8.91 -26.08
N LEU A 134 -5.26 -9.40 -25.23
CA LEU A 134 -5.45 -9.53 -23.77
C LEU A 134 -6.72 -10.31 -23.39
N ALA A 135 -7.19 -11.22 -24.25
CA ALA A 135 -8.47 -11.88 -24.08
C ALA A 135 -8.54 -12.81 -22.85
N GLY A 136 -7.40 -13.25 -22.30
CA GLY A 136 -7.35 -13.98 -21.04
C GLY A 136 -7.30 -13.10 -19.78
N VAL A 137 -7.30 -11.77 -19.92
CA VAL A 137 -7.33 -10.86 -18.77
C VAL A 137 -8.75 -10.72 -18.24
N GLU A 138 -8.91 -11.06 -16.97
CA GLU A 138 -10.11 -10.79 -16.20
C GLU A 138 -9.99 -9.49 -15.40
N ARG A 139 -11.14 -8.85 -15.20
CA ARG A 139 -11.29 -7.57 -14.53
C ARG A 139 -12.26 -7.69 -13.35
N THR A 140 -12.02 -6.89 -12.32
CA THR A 140 -13.02 -6.65 -11.29
C THR A 140 -14.05 -5.64 -11.79
N PRO A 141 -15.33 -5.69 -11.33
CA PRO A 141 -16.36 -4.74 -11.76
C PRO A 141 -16.02 -3.27 -11.44
N MET A 142 -15.31 -3.05 -10.34
CA MET A 142 -14.84 -1.74 -9.89
C MET A 142 -13.31 -1.77 -9.72
N SER A 143 -12.75 -0.75 -9.03
CA SER A 143 -11.35 -0.78 -8.61
C SER A 143 -11.06 -2.03 -7.76
N GLN A 144 -9.79 -2.46 -7.73
CA GLN A 144 -9.40 -3.60 -6.89
C GLN A 144 -9.59 -3.30 -5.39
N TYR A 145 -9.55 -2.03 -4.99
CA TYR A 145 -9.88 -1.65 -3.62
C TYR A 145 -11.35 -1.95 -3.32
N ASP A 146 -12.27 -1.45 -4.14
CA ASP A 146 -13.71 -1.59 -3.90
C ASP A 146 -14.20 -3.03 -4.09
N SER A 147 -13.58 -3.77 -5.02
CA SER A 147 -14.04 -5.12 -5.41
C SER A 147 -13.39 -6.23 -4.59
N LEU A 148 -12.17 -6.03 -4.06
CA LEU A 148 -11.43 -7.08 -3.35
C LEU A 148 -11.16 -6.69 -1.90
N ILE A 149 -10.51 -5.53 -1.70
CA ILE A 149 -10.01 -5.13 -0.38
C ILE A 149 -11.15 -4.75 0.56
N PHE A 150 -12.10 -3.95 0.09
CA PHE A 150 -13.21 -3.47 0.91
C PHE A 150 -14.15 -4.62 1.38
N PRO A 151 -14.56 -5.57 0.52
CA PRO A 151 -15.27 -6.79 0.96
C PRO A 151 -14.49 -7.60 1.98
N LEU A 152 -13.20 -7.84 1.74
CA LEU A 152 -12.35 -8.57 2.67
C LEU A 152 -12.26 -7.87 4.03
N GLN A 153 -12.05 -6.55 4.03
CA GLN A 153 -12.02 -5.76 5.26
C GLN A 153 -13.34 -5.87 6.04
N LYS A 154 -14.50 -5.74 5.37
CA LYS A 154 -15.82 -5.86 6.02
C LYS A 154 -16.07 -7.25 6.58
N TRP A 155 -15.63 -8.29 5.86
CA TRP A 155 -15.71 -9.66 6.34
C TRP A 155 -14.85 -9.87 7.58
N LEU A 156 -13.61 -9.37 7.61
CA LEU A 156 -12.72 -9.45 8.78
C LEU A 156 -13.28 -8.67 9.99
N GLU A 157 -13.81 -7.46 9.77
CA GLU A 157 -14.47 -6.66 10.81
C GLU A 157 -15.66 -7.42 11.43
N ALA A 158 -16.47 -8.09 10.60
CA ALA A 158 -17.59 -8.92 11.08
C ALA A 158 -17.14 -10.14 11.90
N HIS A 159 -15.90 -10.60 11.70
CA HIS A 159 -15.27 -11.67 12.49
C HIS A 159 -14.45 -11.15 13.68
N ASN A 160 -14.66 -9.88 14.08
CA ASN A 160 -13.99 -9.23 15.21
C ASN A 160 -12.46 -9.18 15.08
N VAL A 161 -11.93 -9.15 13.85
CA VAL A 161 -10.49 -8.93 13.61
C VAL A 161 -10.16 -7.48 13.93
N ALA A 162 -9.20 -7.27 14.81
CA ALA A 162 -8.72 -5.93 15.18
C ALA A 162 -7.81 -5.35 14.08
N VAL A 163 -8.15 -4.16 13.59
CA VAL A 163 -7.36 -3.43 12.59
C VAL A 163 -6.85 -2.13 13.19
N ASP A 164 -5.52 -2.03 13.35
CA ASP A 164 -4.86 -0.84 13.88
C ASP A 164 -4.42 0.10 12.75
N PHE A 165 -5.17 1.18 12.53
CA PHE A 165 -4.79 2.23 11.59
C PHE A 165 -3.82 3.24 12.24
N GLY A 166 -3.01 3.92 11.41
CA GLY A 166 -2.06 4.95 11.88
C GLY A 166 -0.85 4.40 12.66
N CYS A 167 -0.71 3.08 12.70
CA CYS A 167 0.39 2.37 13.32
C CYS A 167 1.50 2.11 12.30
N THR A 168 2.74 2.46 12.65
CA THR A 168 3.95 2.06 11.92
C THR A 168 4.68 1.00 12.74
N VAL A 169 4.90 -0.18 12.18
CA VAL A 169 5.75 -1.19 12.84
C VAL A 169 7.21 -0.74 12.69
N GLU A 170 7.89 -0.53 13.80
CA GLU A 170 9.28 -0.03 13.84
C GLU A 170 10.29 -1.16 14.02
N ASP A 171 9.92 -2.21 14.75
CA ASP A 171 10.80 -3.36 15.02
C ASP A 171 9.97 -4.59 15.45
N VAL A 172 10.58 -5.77 15.37
CA VAL A 172 10.06 -7.02 15.93
C VAL A 172 11.13 -7.62 16.82
N GLN A 173 10.88 -7.62 18.14
CA GLN A 173 11.78 -8.23 19.09
C GLN A 173 11.71 -9.75 18.95
N MET A 174 12.84 -10.38 18.67
CA MET A 174 12.97 -11.81 18.51
C MET A 174 13.92 -12.38 19.55
N ASP A 175 13.55 -13.54 20.10
CA ASP A 175 14.43 -14.37 20.91
C ASP A 175 14.95 -15.53 20.05
N GLU A 176 16.23 -15.84 20.17
CA GLU A 176 16.83 -17.04 19.59
C GLU A 176 17.22 -18.01 20.72
N ALA A 177 16.65 -19.21 20.67
CA ALA A 177 17.03 -20.31 21.55
C ALA A 177 17.01 -21.62 20.75
N ASN A 178 18.02 -22.48 20.94
CA ASN A 178 18.14 -23.77 20.24
C ASN A 178 18.01 -23.66 18.71
N HIS A 179 18.64 -22.66 18.09
CA HIS A 179 18.54 -22.36 16.65
C HIS A 179 17.11 -22.10 16.15
N LYS A 180 16.21 -21.67 17.05
CA LYS A 180 14.85 -21.26 16.72
C LYS A 180 14.63 -19.80 17.10
N LEU A 181 14.30 -19.00 16.09
CA LEU A 181 13.85 -17.62 16.25
C LEU A 181 12.36 -17.56 16.59
N THR A 182 12.00 -16.82 17.63
CA THR A 182 10.61 -16.59 18.05
C THR A 182 10.37 -15.10 18.25
N ALA A 183 9.42 -14.52 17.51
CA ALA A 183 8.97 -13.15 17.73
C ALA A 183 8.19 -13.05 19.04
N LYS A 184 8.53 -12.06 19.89
CA LYS A 184 7.90 -11.80 21.19
C LYS A 184 6.98 -10.59 21.16
N THR A 185 7.46 -9.50 20.57
CA THR A 185 6.79 -8.21 20.63
C THR A 185 6.95 -7.48 19.30
N ILE A 186 5.85 -6.89 18.82
CA ILE A 186 5.86 -5.96 17.70
C ILE A 186 5.97 -4.55 18.28
N CYS A 187 7.07 -3.86 17.99
CA CYS A 187 7.26 -2.47 18.38
C CYS A 187 6.47 -1.58 17.42
N LYS A 188 5.50 -0.83 17.97
CA LYS A 188 4.59 0.03 17.19
C LYS A 188 4.89 1.51 17.50
N GLY A 189 5.31 2.24 16.48
CA GLY A 189 5.37 3.70 16.47
C GLY A 189 4.04 4.27 15.99
N TRP A 190 3.53 5.28 16.69
CA TRP A 190 2.31 6.00 16.27
C TRP A 190 2.73 7.29 15.59
N LYS A 191 2.41 7.45 14.30
CA LYS A 191 2.55 8.75 13.63
C LYS A 191 1.51 9.70 14.22
N GLU A 192 1.96 10.82 14.79
CA GLU A 192 1.11 11.78 15.48
C GLU A 192 -0.04 12.33 14.60
N MET A 193 -1.27 12.14 15.11
CA MET A 193 -2.46 13.01 15.12
C MET A 193 -2.83 13.98 13.98
N HIS A 194 -4.12 13.92 13.65
CA HIS A 194 -4.88 14.94 12.93
C HIS A 194 -5.15 16.20 13.78
N CYS A 195 -4.94 17.37 13.18
CA CYS A 195 -5.45 18.65 13.67
C CYS A 195 -6.96 18.72 13.42
N ILE A 196 -7.76 18.93 14.46
CA ILE A 196 -9.18 19.31 14.32
C ILE A 196 -9.27 20.80 14.67
N THR A 197 -9.31 21.66 13.66
CA THR A 197 -9.74 23.04 13.82
C THR A 197 -10.80 23.37 12.78
N GLU A 198 -12.02 23.58 13.24
CA GLU A 198 -12.90 24.58 12.62
C GLU A 198 -13.19 25.64 13.67
N SER A 199 -12.79 26.86 13.33
CA SER A 199 -13.06 28.13 14.02
C SER A 199 -12.25 28.46 15.30
N ILE A 200 -11.43 29.51 15.15
CA ILE A 200 -10.84 30.37 16.21
C ILE A 200 -9.65 29.76 16.98
N GLY A 201 -8.45 29.85 16.38
CA GLY A 201 -7.23 30.28 17.09
C GLY A 201 -6.53 29.34 18.08
N PHE A 202 -6.90 28.06 18.22
CA PHE A 202 -6.22 27.14 19.15
C PHE A 202 -5.81 25.83 18.46
N THR A 203 -4.61 25.34 18.76
CA THR A 203 -4.12 24.01 18.35
C THR A 203 -4.07 23.10 19.57
N VAL A 204 -4.78 21.97 19.53
CA VAL A 204 -4.77 20.95 20.60
C VAL A 204 -4.09 19.69 20.06
N TYR A 205 -3.11 19.17 20.82
CA TYR A 205 -2.46 17.89 20.56
C TYR A 205 -2.91 16.86 21.63
N LEU A 206 -3.61 15.81 21.19
CA LEU A 206 -4.12 14.65 21.95
C LEU A 206 -3.29 13.37 21.76
N LYS A 207 -2.25 13.11 22.55
CA LYS A 207 -1.57 11.80 22.50
C LYS A 207 -2.45 10.71 23.16
N ARG A 208 -2.77 9.63 22.43
CA ARG A 208 -3.40 8.42 22.99
C ARG A 208 -2.38 7.67 23.84
N PHE A 209 -2.76 7.32 25.06
CA PHE A 209 -2.02 6.38 25.91
C PHE A 209 -3.07 5.46 26.56
N ASP A 210 -2.94 4.14 26.33
CA ASP A 210 -3.80 3.07 26.88
C ASP A 210 -5.32 3.35 26.83
N ASP A 211 -5.89 3.30 25.62
CA ASP A 211 -7.34 3.29 25.33
C ASP A 211 -8.21 4.42 25.92
N ARG A 212 -7.60 5.49 26.44
CA ARG A 212 -8.33 6.65 26.97
C ARG A 212 -8.03 7.92 26.19
N PHE A 213 -9.10 8.67 25.88
CA PHE A 213 -9.01 10.01 25.31
C PHE A 213 -8.86 11.04 26.43
N ILE A 214 -7.78 11.82 26.43
CA ILE A 214 -7.64 12.95 27.35
C ILE A 214 -8.09 14.23 26.62
N HIS A 215 -9.36 14.61 26.74
CA HIS A 215 -9.82 15.90 26.23
C HIS A 215 -9.22 17.05 27.05
N VAL A 216 -8.31 17.82 26.44
CA VAL A 216 -7.78 19.06 27.04
C VAL A 216 -8.52 20.25 26.42
N ARG A 217 -9.34 20.94 27.22
CA ARG A 217 -10.04 22.17 26.81
C ARG A 217 -9.29 23.39 27.37
N PHE A 218 -8.85 24.28 26.50
CA PHE A 218 -8.30 25.57 26.91
C PHE A 218 -9.43 26.60 27.05
N LEU A 219 -9.48 27.29 28.18
CA LEU A 219 -10.39 28.42 28.43
C LEU A 219 -9.51 29.67 28.59
N GLU A 220 -9.48 30.55 27.59
CA GLU A 220 -8.88 31.86 27.75
C GLU A 220 -9.89 32.84 28.36
N ARG A 221 -9.48 33.48 29.45
CA ARG A 221 -9.55 34.92 29.67
C ARG A 221 -8.58 35.24 30.79
N THR A 222 -7.48 35.93 30.46
CA THR A 222 -6.34 36.40 31.29
C THR A 222 -5.04 35.60 31.12
N SER A 223 -3.91 36.31 31.24
CA SER A 223 -2.52 35.92 30.97
C SER A 223 -1.95 34.80 31.86
N GLN A 224 -2.81 33.92 32.38
CA GLN A 224 -2.47 32.69 33.08
C GLN A 224 -3.25 31.54 32.45
N VAL A 225 -2.56 30.66 31.74
CA VAL A 225 -3.15 29.41 31.25
C VAL A 225 -3.38 28.49 32.45
N ARG A 226 -4.64 28.23 32.80
CA ARG A 226 -5.00 27.17 33.76
C ARG A 226 -5.30 25.88 33.01
N LEU A 227 -4.52 24.85 33.29
CA LEU A 227 -4.74 23.51 32.76
C LEU A 227 -5.89 22.85 33.54
N PHE A 228 -7.01 22.60 32.88
CA PHE A 228 -8.09 21.80 33.44
C PHE A 228 -7.93 20.37 32.93
N VAL A 229 -7.34 19.54 33.78
CA VAL A 229 -7.33 18.10 33.58
C VAL A 229 -8.70 17.56 33.99
N THR A 230 -9.35 16.74 33.15
CA THR A 230 -10.68 16.19 33.43
C THR A 230 -10.71 15.39 34.74
N LYS A 231 -11.90 15.31 35.35
CA LYS A 231 -12.17 14.84 36.74
C LYS A 231 -11.54 13.48 37.10
N GLU A 232 -11.26 12.62 36.12
CA GLU A 232 -10.64 11.31 36.32
C GLU A 232 -9.19 11.41 36.83
N LEU A 233 -8.41 12.40 36.38
CA LEU A 233 -7.01 12.59 36.81
C LEU A 233 -6.90 13.26 38.20
N LEU A 234 -7.90 14.03 38.62
CA LEU A 234 -7.94 14.63 39.96
C LEU A 234 -8.21 13.58 41.06
N SER A 235 -8.88 12.48 40.74
CA SER A 235 -9.11 11.37 41.69
C SER A 235 -7.81 10.64 42.10
N LEU A 236 -6.73 10.84 41.34
CA LEU A 236 -5.40 10.25 41.57
C LEU A 236 -4.46 11.16 42.37
N GLY A 237 -4.89 12.33 42.83
CA GLY A 237 -4.15 13.17 43.78
C GLY A 237 -2.81 13.76 43.27
N GLN A 238 -2.71 14.12 41.99
CA GLN A 238 -1.43 14.44 41.36
C GLN A 238 -1.15 15.94 41.21
N THR A 239 0.09 16.36 41.51
CA THR A 239 0.60 17.74 41.32
C THR A 239 1.59 17.80 40.17
N CYS A 240 1.37 18.73 39.23
CA CYS A 240 2.23 18.94 38.06
C CYS A 240 3.54 19.63 38.49
N ARG A 241 4.72 19.05 38.19
CA ARG A 241 5.98 19.47 38.83
C ARG A 241 7.09 20.04 37.92
N LYS A 242 7.04 19.97 36.58
CA LYS A 242 8.13 20.53 35.76
C LYS A 242 7.66 21.22 34.46
N THR A 243 8.00 22.49 34.34
CA THR A 243 7.96 23.27 33.08
C THR A 243 9.38 23.39 32.51
N ARG A 244 9.60 22.97 31.26
CA ARG A 244 10.85 23.20 30.51
C ARG A 244 10.56 24.15 29.34
N ARG A 245 11.40 25.16 29.16
CA ARG A 245 11.25 26.15 28.08
C ARG A 245 12.20 25.78 26.94
N PHE A 246 11.67 25.59 25.74
CA PHE A 246 12.44 25.35 24.52
C PHE A 246 12.15 26.51 23.55
N GLY A 247 13.02 27.52 23.54
CA GLY A 247 12.81 28.74 22.74
C GLY A 247 11.50 29.46 23.09
N LYS A 248 10.69 29.79 22.07
CA LYS A 248 9.36 30.41 22.22
C LYS A 248 8.26 29.42 22.63
N CYS A 249 8.59 28.15 22.85
CA CYS A 249 7.64 27.15 23.27
C CYS A 249 7.88 26.70 24.71
N GLN A 250 6.80 26.47 25.45
CA GLN A 250 6.85 26.00 26.83
C GLN A 250 6.23 24.61 26.89
N ALA A 251 7.01 23.65 27.39
CA ALA A 251 6.58 22.28 27.57
C ALA A 251 6.31 22.01 29.06
N VAL A 252 5.12 21.51 29.38
CA VAL A 252 4.79 21.03 30.73
C VAL A 252 4.87 19.51 30.73
N TYR A 253 5.69 18.98 31.63
CA TYR A 253 5.87 17.55 31.84
C TYR A 253 5.22 17.16 33.16
N CYS A 254 4.32 16.18 33.09
CA CYS A 254 3.81 15.50 34.27
C CYS A 254 4.37 14.09 34.25
N GLU A 255 5.27 13.77 35.19
CA GLU A 255 5.82 12.44 35.38
C GLU A 255 5.18 11.82 36.63
N SER A 256 4.37 10.78 36.45
CA SER A 256 4.13 9.81 37.52
C SER A 256 3.68 8.47 36.95
N SER A 257 4.16 7.39 37.57
CA SER A 257 3.65 6.03 37.38
C SER A 257 3.55 5.56 35.92
N GLY A 258 4.60 5.80 35.11
CA GLY A 258 4.67 5.33 33.73
C GLY A 258 3.87 6.15 32.71
N ILE A 259 3.20 7.24 33.13
CA ILE A 259 2.50 8.16 32.23
C ILE A 259 3.33 9.44 32.11
N SER A 260 3.81 9.72 30.90
CA SER A 260 4.50 10.96 30.54
C SER A 260 3.62 11.77 29.59
N LEU A 261 3.00 12.82 30.11
CA LEU A 261 2.24 13.79 29.29
C LEU A 261 3.15 14.96 28.91
N ALA A 262 3.30 15.23 27.61
CA ALA A 262 4.03 16.38 27.09
C ALA A 262 3.05 17.32 26.38
N ILE A 263 2.86 18.53 26.93
CA ILE A 263 2.03 19.58 26.34
C ILE A 263 2.96 20.66 25.81
N VAL A 264 3.01 20.86 24.50
CA VAL A 264 3.85 21.90 23.86
C VAL A 264 2.97 23.10 23.50
N HIS A 265 3.23 24.24 24.14
CA HIS A 265 2.61 25.51 23.78
C HIS A 265 3.58 26.34 22.95
N CYS A 266 3.24 26.71 21.71
CA CYS A 266 4.04 27.63 20.90
C CYS A 266 3.30 28.95 20.70
N TYR A 267 3.95 30.07 21.04
CA TYR A 267 3.41 31.41 20.80
C TYR A 267 3.55 31.76 19.32
N HIS A 268 2.43 31.93 18.60
CA HIS A 268 2.43 32.56 17.29
C HIS A 268 2.48 34.09 17.45
N GLU A 269 3.60 34.72 17.09
CA GLU A 269 3.61 36.15 16.76
C GLU A 269 2.87 36.31 15.42
N LYS A 270 1.85 37.17 15.37
CA LYS A 270 1.24 37.61 14.12
C LYS A 270 2.36 38.13 13.21
N GLN A 271 2.69 37.39 12.15
CA GLN A 271 3.52 37.93 11.08
C GLN A 271 2.80 39.15 10.51
N ARG A 272 3.39 40.32 10.69
CA ARG A 272 3.01 41.54 9.96
C ARG A 272 3.18 41.24 8.47
N LEU A 273 2.09 41.40 7.71
CA LEU A 273 2.13 41.54 6.26
C LEU A 273 3.08 42.69 5.92
N ILE A 274 4.16 42.40 5.21
CA ILE A 274 4.99 43.40 4.54
C ILE A 274 4.29 43.72 3.21
N PRO A 275 3.88 44.97 2.95
CA PRO A 275 3.29 45.32 1.66
C PRO A 275 4.39 45.62 0.64
N GLY A 276 4.23 45.06 -0.57
CA GLY A 276 4.85 45.54 -1.81
C GLY A 276 6.17 44.91 -2.19
N PHE A 277 6.21 44.27 -3.35
CA PHE A 277 7.08 44.65 -4.47
C PHE A 277 6.43 44.17 -5.78
N HIS A 278 6.59 45.00 -6.82
CA HIS A 278 6.00 44.94 -8.15
C HIS A 278 6.29 43.67 -8.93
#